data_AF-A0A537NN82-F1
#
_entry.id   AF-A0A537NN82-F1
#
_cell.length_a   1.000
_cell.length_b   1.000
_cell.length_c   1.000
_cell.angle_alpha   90.00
_cell.angle_beta   90.00
_cell.angle_gamma   90.00
#
_symmetry.space_group_name_H-M   'P 1'
#
loop_
_entity.id
_entity.type
_entity.pdbx_description
1 polymer ?
#
loop_
_entity_poly.entity_id
_entity_poly.type
_entity_poly.pdbx_seq_one_letter_code
_entity_poly.pdbx_strand_id
1 'polypeptide(L)'
;VLAGPCLYALQAKASGRLLWMIVQSSSMEPTLEAGEFFLADATYYHGRLPMRGEVAVYKHPKQSNLHYIKRIVAVEGDRIAIRAGRAIVNGMAVEEPYVDQSASGGPLADMAETQVPGGHVFVLGDNRADTRTAWFRSPISSDA
;
A
#
# COMPACT_ATOMS: atom_id res chain seq x y z
N VAL A 1 20.61 26.00 23.86
CA VAL A 1 19.79 24.78 23.96
C VAL A 1 20.75 23.61 23.76
N LEU A 2 21.10 22.91 24.85
CA LEU A 2 22.11 21.85 24.85
C LEU A 2 21.52 20.58 24.20
N ALA A 3 22.04 20.20 23.05
CA ALA A 3 21.82 18.89 22.46
C ALA A 3 22.58 17.85 23.32
N GLY A 4 21.85 17.15 24.20
CA GLY A 4 22.40 16.02 24.95
C GLY A 4 22.77 14.86 24.01
N PRO A 5 23.70 13.99 24.38
CA PRO A 5 24.08 12.84 23.57
C PRO A 5 22.89 11.87 23.47
N CYS A 6 22.32 11.73 22.28
CA CYS A 6 21.32 10.72 22.00
C CYS A 6 22.02 9.36 21.88
N LEU A 7 21.78 8.49 22.87
CA LEU A 7 22.21 7.10 22.84
C LEU A 7 21.25 6.32 21.94
N TYR A 8 21.75 5.75 20.85
CA TYR A 8 20.98 4.89 19.95
C TYR A 8 21.46 3.45 20.09
N ALA A 9 20.55 2.52 20.37
CA ALA A 9 20.82 1.09 20.37
C ALA A 9 20.43 0.50 19.02
N LEU A 10 21.35 -0.21 18.36
CA LEU A 10 21.04 -0.97 17.14
C LEU A 10 20.41 -2.32 17.54
N GLN A 11 19.11 -2.49 17.30
CA GLN A 11 18.37 -3.69 17.69
C GLN A 11 18.31 -4.77 16.60
N ALA A 12 18.68 -4.47 15.34
CA ALA A 12 18.56 -5.45 14.26
C ALA A 12 19.57 -5.21 13.13
N LYS A 13 20.05 -6.30 12.54
CA LYS A 13 20.77 -6.28 11.25
C LYS A 13 19.73 -6.33 10.13
N ALA A 14 19.60 -5.24 9.37
CA ALA A 14 18.81 -5.28 8.15
C ALA A 14 19.54 -6.16 7.11
N SER A 15 18.88 -7.22 6.64
CA SER A 15 19.42 -8.11 5.61
C SER A 15 19.08 -7.67 4.19
N GLY A 16 18.14 -6.73 4.04
CA GLY A 16 17.64 -6.25 2.75
C GLY A 16 18.23 -4.93 2.29
N ARG A 17 17.87 -4.52 1.07
CA ARG A 17 18.20 -3.18 0.54
C ARG A 17 17.18 -2.17 1.05
N LEU A 18 17.51 -1.51 2.16
CA LEU A 18 16.66 -0.48 2.75
C LEU A 18 16.78 0.84 1.98
N LEU A 19 15.64 1.42 1.65
CA LEU A 19 15.50 2.74 1.04
C LEU A 19 14.89 3.68 2.07
N TRP A 20 15.58 4.79 2.34
CA TRP A 20 15.04 5.88 3.13
C TRP A 20 14.19 6.78 2.23
N MET A 21 12.95 7.05 2.64
CA MET A 21 11.98 7.76 1.82
C MET A 21 11.17 8.73 2.68
N ILE A 22 10.62 9.76 2.04
CA ILE A 22 9.70 10.72 2.65
C ILE A 22 8.34 10.61 1.97
N VAL A 23 7.28 10.59 2.77
CA VAL A 23 5.90 10.53 2.28
C VAL A 23 5.56 11.87 1.63
N GLN A 24 5.14 11.85 0.36
CA GLN A 24 4.87 13.06 -0.43
C GLN A 24 3.38 13.41 -0.54
N SER A 25 2.48 12.58 0.01
CA SER A 25 1.03 12.75 -0.14
C SER A 25 0.27 12.25 1.08
N SER A 26 -0.92 12.81 1.32
CA SER A 26 -1.91 12.40 2.33
C SER A 26 -2.61 11.06 2.06
N SER A 27 -2.37 10.42 0.91
CA SER A 27 -3.16 9.27 0.48
C SER A 27 -3.02 8.00 1.34
N MET A 28 -2.03 7.97 2.24
CA MET A 28 -1.81 6.88 3.20
C MET A 28 -2.15 7.28 4.64
N GLU A 29 -2.67 8.48 4.88
CA GLU A 29 -3.16 8.87 6.20
C GLU A 29 -4.34 7.99 6.63
N PRO A 30 -4.50 7.67 7.93
CA PRO A 30 -3.63 8.07 9.05
C PRO A 30 -2.41 7.16 9.26
N THR A 31 -2.22 6.11 8.44
CA THR A 31 -1.11 5.16 8.60
C THR A 31 0.26 5.80 8.38
N LEU A 32 0.36 6.70 7.40
CA LEU A 32 1.58 7.45 7.08
C LEU A 32 1.21 8.89 6.74
N GLU A 33 1.75 9.85 7.50
CA GLU A 33 1.48 11.28 7.30
C GLU A 33 2.39 11.90 6.24
N ALA A 34 1.89 12.89 5.51
CA ALA A 34 2.71 13.65 4.57
C ALA A 34 3.89 14.33 5.30
N GLY A 35 5.11 14.14 4.78
CA GLY A 35 6.34 14.63 5.40
C GLY A 35 7.02 13.63 6.34
N GLU A 36 6.38 12.51 6.69
CA GLU A 36 6.98 11.46 7.51
C GLU A 36 8.09 10.72 6.75
N PHE A 37 9.13 10.30 7.49
CA PHE A 37 10.20 9.45 6.96
C PHE A 37 9.92 7.98 7.27
N PHE A 38 10.14 7.11 6.30
CA PHE A 38 10.02 5.67 6.48
C PHE A 38 11.14 4.91 5.76
N LEU A 39 11.31 3.64 6.15
CA LEU A 39 12.24 2.71 5.53
C LEU A 39 11.45 1.67 4.73
N ALA A 40 11.81 1.48 3.47
CA ALA A 40 11.26 0.43 2.62
C ALA A 40 12.33 -0.61 2.29
N ASP A 41 12.03 -1.90 2.50
CA ASP A 41 12.90 -2.99 2.07
C ASP A 41 12.61 -3.37 0.61
N ALA A 42 13.48 -2.95 -0.30
CA ALA A 42 13.35 -3.22 -1.73
C ALA A 42 13.62 -4.69 -2.12
N THR A 43 13.98 -5.55 -1.15
CA THR A 43 14.20 -6.99 -1.35
C THR A 43 13.12 -7.85 -0.71
N TYR A 44 12.14 -7.24 -0.03
CA TYR A 44 11.09 -7.95 0.72
C TYR A 44 10.27 -8.94 -0.12
N TYR A 45 10.03 -8.60 -1.39
CA TYR A 45 9.31 -9.47 -2.34
C TYR A 45 10.23 -10.34 -3.20
N HIS A 46 11.52 -10.49 -2.86
CA HIS A 46 12.37 -11.46 -3.54
C HIS A 46 12.04 -12.88 -3.06
N GLY A 47 11.34 -13.64 -3.90
CA GLY A 47 10.92 -15.02 -3.58
C GLY A 47 9.71 -15.11 -2.65
N ARG A 48 8.99 -14.00 -2.43
CA ARG A 48 7.79 -13.92 -1.60
C ARG A 48 6.68 -13.17 -2.31
N LEU A 49 5.53 -13.82 -2.47
CA LEU A 49 4.34 -13.19 -3.05
C LEU A 49 3.76 -12.11 -2.12
N PRO A 50 3.19 -11.02 -2.68
CA PRO A 50 2.50 -10.03 -1.88
C PRO A 50 1.26 -10.59 -1.20
N MET A 51 0.93 -10.05 -0.03
CA MET A 51 -0.24 -10.45 0.75
C MET A 51 -1.17 -9.28 1.00
N ARG A 52 -2.47 -9.60 1.20
CA ARG A 52 -3.46 -8.61 1.59
C ARG A 52 -3.06 -7.95 2.91
N GLY A 53 -3.34 -6.65 3.02
CA GLY A 53 -3.03 -5.81 4.17
C GLY A 53 -1.61 -5.24 4.17
N GLU A 54 -0.68 -5.74 3.36
CA GLU A 54 0.68 -5.19 3.29
C GLU A 54 0.68 -3.79 2.67
N VAL A 55 1.52 -2.89 3.20
CA VAL A 55 1.80 -1.57 2.58
C VAL A 55 2.99 -1.73 1.65
N ALA A 56 2.82 -1.37 0.39
CA ALA A 56 3.81 -1.56 -0.65
C ALA A 56 4.20 -0.22 -1.28
N VAL A 57 5.48 -0.10 -1.61
CA VAL A 57 6.01 0.98 -2.45
C VAL A 57 6.17 0.46 -3.86
N TYR A 58 5.67 1.20 -4.85
CA TYR A 58 5.87 0.88 -6.25
C TYR A 58 6.20 2.10 -7.10
N LYS A 59 6.91 1.88 -8.21
CA LYS A 59 7.28 2.95 -9.13
C LYS A 59 6.11 3.32 -10.03
N HIS A 60 5.95 4.61 -10.31
CA HIS A 60 4.98 5.06 -11.30
C HIS A 60 5.33 4.48 -12.68
N PRO A 61 4.38 3.88 -13.41
CA PRO A 61 4.68 3.14 -14.65
C PRO A 61 5.30 4.00 -15.75
N LYS A 62 5.01 5.31 -15.77
CA LYS A 62 5.56 6.27 -16.75
C LYS A 62 6.69 7.17 -16.20
N GLN A 63 6.94 7.15 -14.88
CA GLN A 63 7.84 8.10 -14.22
C GLN A 63 8.65 7.37 -13.15
N SER A 64 9.81 6.83 -13.53
CA SER A 64 10.59 5.93 -12.68
C SER A 64 11.15 6.57 -11.40
N ASN A 65 11.18 7.90 -11.32
CA ASN A 65 11.59 8.66 -10.13
C ASN A 65 10.44 8.85 -9.13
N LEU A 66 9.19 8.66 -9.54
CA LEU A 66 8.03 8.79 -8.69
C LEU A 66 7.67 7.44 -8.08
N HIS A 67 7.55 7.41 -6.75
CA HIS A 67 7.12 6.23 -6.00
C HIS A 67 5.74 6.50 -5.41
N TYR A 68 4.87 5.50 -5.48
CA TYR A 68 3.60 5.47 -4.79
C TYR A 68 3.66 4.51 -3.62
N ILE A 69 2.92 4.84 -2.56
CA ILE A 69 2.75 4.04 -1.37
C ILE A 69 1.27 3.75 -1.28
N LYS A 70 0.91 2.46 -1.26
CA LYS A 70 -0.47 1.99 -1.19
C LYS A 70 -0.56 0.70 -0.39
N ARG A 71 -1.74 0.39 0.13
CA ARG A 71 -2.04 -0.89 0.76
C ARG A 71 -2.60 -1.88 -0.24
N ILE A 72 -2.12 -3.12 -0.17
CA ILE A 72 -2.64 -4.24 -0.94
C ILE A 72 -3.96 -4.69 -0.34
N VAL A 73 -5.05 -4.58 -1.10
CA VAL A 73 -6.40 -4.94 -0.65
C VAL A 73 -6.81 -6.30 -1.18
N ALA A 74 -6.44 -6.61 -2.43
CA ALA A 74 -6.67 -7.90 -3.05
C ALA A 74 -5.44 -8.34 -3.84
N VAL A 75 -5.23 -9.65 -3.93
CA VAL A 75 -4.10 -10.26 -4.62
C VAL A 75 -4.60 -11.09 -5.81
N GLU A 76 -3.67 -11.58 -6.63
CA GLU A 76 -3.96 -12.44 -7.77
C GLU A 76 -5.05 -13.49 -7.47
N GLY A 77 -6.02 -13.60 -8.39
CA GLY A 77 -7.12 -14.56 -8.31
C GLY A 77 -8.32 -14.10 -7.49
N ASP A 78 -8.17 -13.08 -6.63
CA ASP A 78 -9.27 -12.53 -5.85
C ASP A 78 -10.33 -11.85 -6.71
N ARG A 79 -11.58 -11.89 -6.26
CA ARG A 79 -12.65 -11.05 -6.79
C ARG A 79 -12.81 -9.83 -5.90
N ILE A 80 -12.60 -8.64 -6.46
CA ILE A 80 -12.70 -7.37 -5.76
C ILE A 80 -13.86 -6.54 -6.33
N ALA A 81 -14.68 -5.98 -5.45
CA ALA A 81 -15.66 -4.96 -5.77
C ALA A 81 -15.53 -3.79 -4.80
N ILE A 82 -15.94 -2.59 -5.22
CA ILE A 82 -16.15 -1.45 -4.33
C ILE A 82 -17.65 -1.17 -4.28
N ARG A 83 -18.22 -1.15 -3.07
CA ARG A 83 -19.63 -0.78 -2.86
C ARG A 83 -19.74 0.17 -1.68
N ALA A 84 -20.37 1.32 -1.89
CA ALA A 84 -20.52 2.37 -0.88
C ALA A 84 -19.18 2.73 -0.21
N GLY A 85 -18.12 2.84 -1.01
CA GLY A 85 -16.78 3.19 -0.55
C GLY A 85 -16.00 2.06 0.17
N ARG A 86 -16.58 0.86 0.29
CA ARG A 86 -15.97 -0.28 0.98
C ARG A 86 -15.46 -1.32 0.00
N ALA A 87 -14.29 -1.88 0.28
CA ALA A 87 -13.75 -3.01 -0.47
C ALA A 87 -14.45 -4.31 -0.05
N ILE A 88 -14.88 -5.09 -1.05
CA ILE A 88 -15.46 -6.42 -0.88
C ILE A 88 -14.57 -7.40 -1.64
N VAL A 89 -13.93 -8.32 -0.93
CA VAL A 89 -13.04 -9.32 -1.49
C VAL A 89 -13.65 -10.70 -1.32
N ASN A 90 -13.80 -11.43 -2.42
CA ASN A 90 -14.40 -12.76 -2.48
C ASN A 90 -15.79 -12.82 -1.80
N GLY A 91 -16.59 -11.76 -1.97
CA GLY A 91 -17.93 -11.63 -1.40
C GLY A 91 -17.98 -11.16 0.07
N MET A 92 -16.83 -10.96 0.72
CA MET A 92 -16.77 -10.50 2.11
C MET A 92 -16.23 -9.07 2.17
N ALA A 93 -16.87 -8.21 2.98
CA ALA A 93 -16.33 -6.88 3.25
C ALA A 93 -14.97 -7.02 3.95
N VAL A 94 -13.96 -6.33 3.45
CA VAL A 94 -12.62 -6.31 4.05
C VAL A 94 -12.70 -5.55 5.38
N GLU A 95 -12.00 -6.06 6.39
CA GLU A 95 -11.80 -5.33 7.64
C GLU A 95 -10.68 -4.31 7.45
N GLU A 96 -11.00 -3.03 7.62
CA GLU A 96 -10.10 -1.93 7.31
C GLU A 96 -9.92 -1.02 8.53
N PRO A 97 -9.26 -1.50 9.61
CA PRO A 97 -9.09 -0.73 10.84
C PRO A 97 -8.18 0.50 10.65
N TYR A 98 -7.44 0.53 9.53
CA TYR A 98 -6.56 1.62 9.10
C TYR A 98 -7.30 2.72 8.32
N VAL A 99 -8.57 2.51 7.95
CA VAL A 99 -9.38 3.52 7.27
C VAL A 99 -10.21 4.27 8.33
N ASP A 100 -10.21 5.59 8.24
CA ASP A 100 -11.14 6.39 9.05
C ASP A 100 -12.60 6.10 8.63
N GLN A 101 -13.31 5.40 9.52
CA GLN A 101 -14.71 5.04 9.30
C GLN A 101 -15.67 6.23 9.40
N SER A 102 -15.27 7.33 10.06
CA SER A 102 -16.06 8.56 10.10
C SER A 102 -16.03 9.32 8.77
N ALA A 103 -14.95 9.12 7.99
CA ALA A 103 -14.83 9.52 6.60
C ALA A 103 -15.38 8.47 5.62
N SER A 104 -15.82 7.30 6.10
CA SER A 104 -16.35 6.23 5.25
C SER A 104 -17.78 6.55 4.81
N GLY A 105 -17.85 7.30 3.71
CA GLY A 105 -19.10 7.68 3.03
C GLY A 105 -18.92 8.28 1.61
N GLY A 106 -17.69 8.45 1.12
CA GLY A 106 -17.36 8.91 -0.25
C GLY A 106 -15.91 9.40 -0.28
N PRO A 107 -15.10 9.11 -1.33
CA PRO A 107 -15.25 9.38 -2.77
C PRO A 107 -14.76 8.20 -3.65
N LEU A 108 -14.62 7.00 -3.09
CA LEU A 108 -14.20 5.83 -3.84
C LEU A 108 -15.40 5.35 -4.67
N ALA A 109 -15.33 5.54 -5.98
CA ALA A 109 -16.41 5.17 -6.89
C ALA A 109 -16.72 3.67 -6.77
N ASP A 110 -18.01 3.34 -6.82
CA ASP A 110 -18.45 1.96 -6.90
C ASP A 110 -17.81 1.29 -8.12
N MET A 111 -17.37 0.06 -7.91
CA MET A 111 -16.70 -0.75 -8.90
C MET A 111 -17.37 -2.10 -8.94
N ALA A 112 -17.81 -2.50 -10.13
CA ALA A 112 -18.33 -3.84 -10.35
C ALA A 112 -17.28 -4.89 -9.95
N GLU A 113 -17.76 -6.06 -9.53
CA GLU A 113 -16.86 -7.16 -9.17
C GLU A 113 -16.00 -7.55 -10.38
N THR A 114 -14.69 -7.62 -10.17
CA THR A 114 -13.74 -8.06 -11.17
C THR A 114 -12.67 -8.93 -10.51
N GLN A 115 -12.06 -9.81 -11.29
CA GLN A 115 -10.97 -10.67 -10.82
C GLN A 115 -9.63 -9.96 -10.96
N VAL A 116 -8.80 -10.03 -9.92
CA VAL A 116 -7.42 -9.55 -9.96
C VAL A 116 -6.62 -10.46 -10.92
N PRO A 117 -6.04 -9.92 -12.01
CA PRO A 117 -5.32 -10.73 -12.99
C PRO A 117 -4.09 -11.44 -12.40
N GLY A 118 -3.64 -12.48 -13.11
CA GLY A 118 -2.36 -13.14 -12.87
C GLY A 118 -1.22 -12.12 -12.73
N GLY A 119 -0.41 -12.24 -11.69
CA GLY A 119 0.73 -11.37 -11.45
C GLY A 119 0.36 -9.94 -11.07
N HIS A 120 -0.86 -9.66 -10.60
CA HIS A 120 -1.28 -8.32 -10.19
C HIS A 120 -1.78 -8.31 -8.74
N VAL A 121 -1.81 -7.09 -8.19
CA VAL A 121 -2.46 -6.76 -6.93
C VAL A 121 -3.36 -5.54 -7.14
N PHE A 122 -4.44 -5.49 -6.37
CA PHE A 122 -5.29 -4.31 -6.28
C PHE A 122 -4.92 -3.52 -5.03
N VAL A 123 -4.62 -2.24 -5.20
CA VAL A 123 -4.12 -1.38 -4.12
C VAL A 123 -5.00 -0.16 -3.91
N LEU A 124 -5.16 0.24 -2.65
CA LEU A 124 -5.87 1.45 -2.24
C LEU A 124 -5.01 2.27 -1.28
N GLY A 125 -5.25 3.57 -1.24
CA GLY A 125 -4.80 4.41 -0.14
C GLY A 125 -5.67 4.17 1.10
N ASP A 126 -5.06 4.35 2.26
CA ASP A 126 -5.78 4.28 3.54
C ASP A 126 -6.68 5.52 3.71
N ASN A 127 -6.24 6.66 3.19
CA ASN A 127 -7.08 7.85 3.10
C ASN A 127 -8.03 7.71 1.92
N ARG A 128 -9.26 7.23 2.19
CA ARG A 128 -10.27 7.00 1.15
C ARG A 128 -10.74 8.28 0.49
N ALA A 129 -10.70 9.41 1.20
CA ALA A 129 -11.07 10.73 0.67
C ALA A 129 -10.13 11.22 -0.44
N ASP A 130 -8.87 10.77 -0.42
CA ASP A 130 -7.81 11.25 -1.30
C ASP A 130 -7.02 10.07 -1.89
N THR A 131 -7.73 9.14 -2.52
CA THR A 131 -7.11 7.99 -3.18
C THR A 131 -7.51 7.88 -4.65
N ARG A 132 -6.50 7.59 -5.49
CA ARG A 132 -6.71 7.05 -6.83
C ARG A 132 -6.60 5.53 -6.74
N THR A 133 -7.57 4.81 -7.31
CA THR A 133 -7.48 3.37 -7.48
C THR A 133 -6.41 3.04 -8.51
N ALA A 134 -5.61 2.01 -8.25
CA ALA A 134 -4.59 1.57 -9.18
C ALA A 134 -4.49 0.04 -9.20
N TRP A 135 -4.33 -0.49 -10.41
CA TRP A 135 -3.85 -1.86 -10.62
C TRP A 135 -2.33 -1.82 -10.65
N PHE A 136 -1.69 -2.70 -9.89
CA PHE A 136 -0.24 -2.81 -9.90
C PHE A 136 0.19 -4.23 -10.25
N ARG A 137 1.14 -4.36 -11.17
CA ARG A 137 1.74 -5.65 -11.52
C ARG A 137 2.71 -6.05 -10.40
N SER A 138 2.44 -7.16 -9.74
CA SER A 138 3.32 -7.77 -8.74
C SER A 138 4.71 -7.98 -9.34
N PRO A 139 5.79 -7.72 -8.58
CA PRO A 139 7.16 -8.02 -9.02
C PRO A 139 7.39 -9.53 -9.24
N ILE A 140 6.51 -10.38 -8.71
CA ILE A 140 6.43 -11.81 -9.02
C ILE A 140 5.11 -12.03 -9.76
N SER A 141 5.03 -11.58 -11.01
CA SER A 141 4.15 -12.22 -11.96
C SER A 141 4.91 -13.41 -12.53
N SER A 142 4.44 -14.62 -12.29
CA SER A 142 4.87 -15.80 -13.04
C SER A 142 4.34 -15.71 -14.48
N ASP A 143 4.81 -14.71 -15.21
CA ASP A 143 4.80 -14.75 -16.67
C ASP A 143 6.11 -15.43 -17.06
N ALA A 144 6.01 -16.74 -17.23
CA ALA A 144 6.83 -17.47 -18.19
C ALA A 144 6.40 -17.08 -19.61
#